data_AF-A0A0B7B1E0-F1
#
_entry.id   AF-A0A0B7B1E0-F1
#
_cell.length_a   1.000
_cell.length_b   1.000
_cell.length_c   1.000
_cell.angle_alpha   90.00
_cell.angle_beta   90.00
_cell.angle_gamma   90.00
#
_symmetry.space_group_name_H-M   'P 1'
#
loop_
_entity.id
_entity.type
_entity.pdbx_description
1 polymer ?
#
loop_
_entity_poly.entity_id
_entity_poly.type
_entity_poly.pdbx_seq_one_letter_code
_entity_poly.pdbx_strand_id
1 'polypeptide(L)'
;PTYVNMTIGSFVCTSCSGILRGLHPPHRIKSISMASFTPEEMDFLKSHGNELNRKVYLGLHDSQTSPEPDSRDEQRVREHMVQKYENKRWYVAPTDAMREEAKWTNEAALNSKPQVKPLRSLLGENASKLTAVSNQVSF
;
A
#
# COMPACT_ATOMS: atom_id res chain seq x y z
N PRO A 1 -5.81 1.47 0.32
CA PRO A 1 -4.91 1.53 1.51
C PRO A 1 -5.55 2.43 2.57
N THR A 2 -5.35 2.14 3.85
CA THR A 2 -5.93 2.90 4.98
C THR A 2 -4.87 3.44 5.94
N TYR A 3 -3.67 2.86 5.90
CA TYR A 3 -2.54 3.24 6.73
C TYR A 3 -1.30 3.49 5.90
N VAL A 4 -0.38 4.27 6.47
CA VAL A 4 0.96 4.52 5.98
C VAL A 4 1.95 3.87 6.94
N ASN A 5 2.89 3.10 6.39
CA ASN A 5 4.07 2.65 7.09
C ASN A 5 5.19 3.67 6.91
N MET A 6 5.44 4.44 7.97
CA MET A 6 6.44 5.49 8.02
C MET A 6 7.87 4.97 8.13
N THR A 7 8.08 3.68 8.45
CA THR A 7 9.44 3.10 8.51
C THR A 7 10.05 2.98 7.11
N ILE A 8 9.25 2.63 6.10
CA ILE A 8 9.73 2.35 4.74
C ILE A 8 9.00 3.17 3.66
N GLY A 9 8.03 4.00 4.06
CA GLY A 9 7.25 4.83 3.14
C GLY A 9 6.34 4.00 2.23
N SER A 10 5.54 3.09 2.81
CA SER A 10 4.58 2.27 2.06
C SER A 10 3.14 2.52 2.51
N PHE A 11 2.17 2.27 1.63
CA PHE A 11 0.75 2.37 1.90
C PHE A 11 0.14 0.98 2.00
N VAL A 12 -0.55 0.70 3.11
CA VAL A 12 -1.01 -0.64 3.47
C VAL A 12 -2.48 -0.64 3.90
N CYS A 13 -3.12 -1.80 3.86
CA CYS A 13 -4.47 -1.98 4.42
C CYS A 13 -4.43 -2.13 5.95
N THR A 14 -5.60 -2.21 6.58
CA THR A 14 -5.75 -2.34 8.03
C THR A 14 -5.13 -3.62 8.58
N SER A 15 -5.40 -4.79 7.98
CA SER A 15 -4.84 -6.06 8.46
C SER A 15 -3.30 -6.08 8.36
N CYS A 16 -2.75 -5.70 7.20
CA CYS A 16 -1.31 -5.56 6.99
C CYS A 16 -0.65 -4.62 8.00
N SER A 17 -1.31 -3.52 8.37
CA SER A 17 -0.75 -2.57 9.34
C SER A 17 -0.63 -3.16 10.75
N GLY A 18 -1.54 -4.06 11.13
CA GLY A 18 -1.46 -4.85 12.37
C GLY A 18 -0.27 -5.81 12.37
N ILE A 19 -0.10 -6.56 11.28
CA ILE A 19 1.03 -7.50 11.12
C ILE A 19 2.37 -6.76 11.21
N LEU A 20 2.50 -5.65 10.48
CA LEU A 20 3.73 -4.83 10.45
C LEU A 20 4.14 -4.26 11.81
N ARG A 21 3.18 -3.96 12.70
CA ARG A 21 3.48 -3.56 14.09
C ARG A 21 3.99 -4.72 14.94
N GLY A 22 3.65 -5.95 14.59
CA GLY A 22 4.09 -7.16 15.28
C GLY A 22 5.39 -7.77 14.75
N LEU A 23 6.00 -7.18 13.70
CA LEU A 23 7.32 -7.57 13.22
C LEU A 23 8.42 -7.04 14.15
N HIS A 24 9.64 -7.56 13.99
CA HIS A 24 10.81 -7.15 14.74
C HIS A 24 11.95 -6.65 13.82
N PRO A 25 12.33 -5.36 13.89
CA PRO A 25 11.75 -4.30 14.72
C PRO A 25 10.33 -3.87 14.25
N PRO A 26 9.48 -3.35 15.15
CA PRO A 26 8.11 -2.98 14.82
C PRO A 26 8.07 -1.76 13.89
N HIS A 27 7.25 -1.83 12.84
CA HIS A 27 7.12 -0.72 11.90
C HIS A 27 6.23 0.40 12.45
N ARG A 28 6.56 1.66 12.12
CA ARG A 28 5.81 2.85 12.53
C ARG A 28 4.63 3.07 11.59
N ILE A 29 3.41 2.90 12.10
CA ILE A 29 2.17 2.98 11.30
C ILE A 29 1.34 4.22 11.66
N LYS A 30 0.93 5.00 10.66
CA LYS A 30 0.00 6.14 10.79
C LYS A 30 -1.29 5.93 9.98
N SER A 31 -2.44 6.33 10.52
CA SER A 31 -3.72 6.34 9.77
C SER A 31 -3.72 7.44 8.72
N ILE A 32 -4.17 7.14 7.51
CA ILE A 32 -4.27 8.17 6.46
C ILE A 32 -5.31 9.24 6.83
N SER A 33 -6.44 8.84 7.41
CA SER A 33 -7.55 9.76 7.69
C SER A 33 -7.49 10.44 9.06
N MET A 34 -6.80 9.84 10.02
CA MET A 34 -6.84 10.29 11.42
C MET A 34 -5.52 10.86 11.95
N ALA A 35 -4.39 10.62 11.28
CA ALA A 35 -3.10 11.09 11.75
C ALA A 35 -2.72 12.42 11.07
N SER A 36 -2.02 13.27 11.82
CA SER A 36 -1.33 14.43 11.25
C SER A 36 0.05 14.01 10.73
N PHE A 37 0.38 14.53 9.55
CA PHE A 37 1.68 14.35 8.90
C PHE A 37 2.45 15.66 8.91
N THR A 38 3.70 15.58 9.31
CA THR A 38 4.63 16.71 9.24
C THR A 38 5.07 16.93 7.79
N PRO A 39 5.53 18.14 7.40
CA PRO A 39 6.08 18.39 6.07
C PRO A 39 7.21 17.40 5.71
N GLU A 40 8.08 17.09 6.66
CA GLU A 40 9.20 16.16 6.47
C GLU A 40 8.72 14.74 6.19
N GLU A 41 7.66 14.30 6.88
CA GLU A 41 7.03 13.01 6.61
C GLU A 41 6.34 12.99 5.24
N MET A 42 5.74 14.10 4.82
CA MET A 42 5.14 14.20 3.49
C MET A 42 6.21 14.13 2.40
N ASP A 43 7.34 14.79 2.57
CA ASP A 43 8.46 14.74 1.61
C ASP A 43 9.13 13.36 1.57
N PHE A 44 9.25 12.72 2.73
CA PHE A 44 9.65 11.32 2.81
C PHE A 44 8.69 10.43 1.99
N LEU A 45 7.38 10.59 2.13
CA LEU A 45 6.41 9.78 1.38
C LEU A 45 6.43 10.07 -0.12
N LYS A 46 6.64 11.33 -0.54
CA LYS A 46 6.76 11.70 -1.96
C LYS A 46 7.95 11.00 -2.62
N SER A 47 9.07 10.82 -1.91
CA SER A 47 10.25 10.11 -2.43
C SER A 47 10.22 8.60 -2.24
N HIS A 48 9.13 8.05 -1.69
CA HIS A 48 8.92 6.62 -1.46
C HIS A 48 7.64 6.13 -2.14
N GLY A 49 6.96 5.14 -1.57
CA GLY A 49 5.74 4.55 -2.12
C GLY A 49 5.88 3.05 -2.35
N ASN A 50 4.76 2.42 -2.72
CA ASN A 50 4.69 0.98 -2.90
C ASN A 50 5.49 0.51 -4.12
N GLU A 51 5.61 1.35 -5.15
CA GLU A 51 6.39 1.07 -6.35
C GLU A 51 7.87 0.90 -6.00
N LEU A 52 8.46 1.91 -5.34
CA LEU A 52 9.83 1.84 -4.84
C LEU A 52 10.02 0.64 -3.90
N ASN A 53 9.10 0.47 -2.94
CA ASN A 53 9.17 -0.65 -2.00
C ASN A 53 9.09 -2.01 -2.67
N ARG A 54 8.38 -2.15 -3.80
CA ARG A 54 8.39 -3.39 -4.58
C ARG A 54 9.77 -3.63 -5.18
N LYS A 55 10.36 -2.63 -5.84
CA LYS A 55 11.72 -2.75 -6.40
C LYS A 55 12.77 -3.06 -5.33
N VAL A 56 12.60 -2.53 -4.11
CA VAL A 56 13.52 -2.73 -2.99
C VAL A 56 13.31 -4.06 -2.29
N TYR A 57 12.10 -4.35 -1.78
CA TYR A 57 11.85 -5.51 -0.92
C TYR A 57 11.44 -6.77 -1.68
N LEU A 58 11.17 -6.65 -2.98
CA LEU A 58 10.84 -7.75 -3.88
C LEU A 58 11.72 -7.70 -5.16
N GLY A 59 12.89 -7.05 -5.11
CA GLY A 59 13.74 -6.85 -6.28
C GLY A 59 14.32 -8.15 -6.86
N LEU A 60 14.44 -9.19 -6.03
CA LEU A 60 14.87 -10.55 -6.43
C LEU A 60 13.72 -11.55 -6.40
N HIS A 61 12.48 -11.09 -6.20
CA HIS A 61 11.32 -11.97 -6.09
C HIS A 61 10.86 -12.39 -7.49
N ASP A 62 10.68 -13.68 -7.68
CA ASP A 62 10.08 -14.25 -8.87
C ASP A 62 8.65 -14.69 -8.58
N SER A 63 7.70 -14.04 -9.23
CA SER A 63 6.27 -14.28 -9.06
C SER A 63 5.80 -15.63 -9.61
N GLN A 64 6.58 -16.26 -10.49
CA GLN A 64 6.25 -17.58 -11.04
C GLN A 64 6.53 -18.69 -10.03
N THR A 65 7.61 -18.56 -9.27
CA THR A 65 8.07 -19.58 -8.31
C THR A 65 7.58 -19.33 -6.88
N SER A 66 7.24 -18.09 -6.54
CA SER A 66 6.74 -17.73 -5.21
C SER A 66 5.50 -16.83 -5.32
N PRO A 67 4.30 -17.39 -5.51
CA PRO A 67 3.08 -16.59 -5.60
C PRO A 67 2.81 -15.82 -4.30
N GLU A 68 2.10 -14.69 -4.42
CA GLU A 68 1.63 -13.94 -3.26
C GLU A 68 0.63 -14.78 -2.45
N PRO A 69 0.67 -14.71 -1.10
CA PRO A 69 -0.29 -15.42 -0.27
C PRO A 69 -1.71 -14.86 -0.43
N ASP A 70 -2.73 -15.71 -0.24
CA ASP A 70 -4.11 -15.25 -0.15
C ASP A 70 -4.25 -14.31 1.06
N SER A 71 -4.74 -13.10 0.80
CA SER A 71 -5.01 -12.07 1.80
C SER A 71 -5.91 -12.51 2.97
N ARG A 72 -6.70 -13.59 2.79
CA ARG A 72 -7.56 -14.17 3.83
C ARG A 72 -6.82 -15.06 4.82
N ASP A 73 -5.64 -15.56 4.46
CA ASP A 73 -4.78 -16.37 5.31
C ASP A 73 -3.76 -15.47 6.01
N GLU A 74 -4.17 -14.88 7.14
CA GLU A 74 -3.34 -13.93 7.89
C GLU A 74 -2.01 -14.53 8.35
N GLN A 75 -1.96 -15.85 8.59
CA GLN A 75 -0.74 -16.53 9.00
C GLN A 75 0.27 -16.58 7.84
N ARG A 76 -0.16 -16.97 6.64
CA ARG A 76 0.70 -16.96 5.45
C ARG A 76 1.13 -15.54 5.07
N VAL A 77 0.23 -14.55 5.21
CA VAL A 77 0.59 -13.14 4.98
C VAL A 77 1.66 -12.69 5.97
N ARG A 78 1.54 -13.03 7.26
CA ARG A 78 2.55 -12.75 8.28
C ARG A 78 3.90 -13.38 7.93
N GLU A 79 3.92 -14.66 7.62
CA GLU A 79 5.15 -15.37 7.23
C GLU A 79 5.81 -14.73 6.01
N HIS A 80 5.02 -14.37 4.99
CA HIS A 80 5.52 -13.63 3.84
C HIS A 80 6.12 -12.27 4.23
N MET A 81 5.47 -11.52 5.14
CA MET A 81 5.99 -10.24 5.62
C MET A 81 7.28 -10.37 6.43
N VAL A 82 7.43 -11.41 7.24
CA VAL A 82 8.70 -11.74 7.94
C VAL A 82 9.81 -11.99 6.92
N GLN A 83 9.55 -12.83 5.91
CA GLN A 83 10.53 -13.10 4.85
C GLN A 83 10.90 -11.83 4.07
N LYS A 84 9.91 -10.99 3.79
CA LYS A 84 10.07 -9.75 3.02
C LYS A 84 10.84 -8.67 3.79
N TYR A 85 10.48 -8.39 5.04
CA TYR A 85 10.96 -7.21 5.77
C TYR A 85 12.02 -7.52 6.84
N GLU A 86 11.89 -8.62 7.58
CA GLU A 86 12.85 -9.01 8.62
C GLU A 86 14.04 -9.73 8.00
N ASN A 87 13.77 -10.82 7.28
CA ASN A 87 14.81 -11.64 6.66
C ASN A 87 15.39 -10.99 5.40
N LYS A 88 14.71 -9.96 4.86
CA LYS A 88 15.13 -9.25 3.65
C LYS A 88 15.43 -10.21 2.48
N ARG A 89 14.63 -11.28 2.35
CA ARG A 89 14.89 -12.41 1.45
C ARG A 89 15.08 -12.01 -0.01
N TRP A 90 14.37 -10.97 -0.45
CA TRP A 90 14.41 -10.45 -1.83
C TRP A 90 14.86 -9.00 -1.88
N TYR A 91 15.60 -8.55 -0.87
CA TYR A 91 15.99 -7.17 -0.72
C TYR A 91 17.09 -6.77 -1.70
N VAL A 92 16.90 -5.64 -2.35
CA VAL A 92 17.90 -4.91 -3.13
C VAL A 92 18.01 -3.52 -2.53
N ALA A 93 19.24 -3.08 -2.22
CA ALA A 93 19.46 -1.76 -1.65
C ALA A 93 18.93 -0.66 -2.60
N PRO A 94 18.14 0.30 -2.10
CA PRO A 94 17.65 1.40 -2.92
C PRO A 94 18.82 2.27 -3.38
N THR A 95 18.86 2.59 -4.67
CA THR A 95 19.79 3.57 -5.23
C THR A 95 19.16 4.96 -5.22
N ASP A 96 19.99 6.01 -5.30
CA ASP A 96 19.50 7.39 -5.38
C ASP A 96 18.64 7.60 -6.64
N ALA A 97 19.01 6.97 -7.76
CA ALA A 97 18.23 6.99 -8.98
C ALA A 97 16.80 6.44 -8.79
N MET A 98 16.65 5.35 -8.01
CA MET A 98 15.32 4.79 -7.72
C MET A 98 14.46 5.73 -6.86
N ARG A 99 15.08 6.47 -5.94
CA ARG A 99 14.38 7.44 -5.07
C ARG A 99 13.96 8.67 -5.86
N GLU A 100 14.83 9.19 -6.72
CA GLU A 100 14.51 10.29 -7.62
C GLU A 100 13.41 9.92 -8.61
N GLU A 101 13.46 8.70 -9.18
CA GLU A 101 12.39 8.18 -10.03
C GLU A 101 11.04 8.12 -9.29
N ALA A 102 11.04 7.61 -8.05
CA ALA A 102 9.84 7.57 -7.23
C ALA A 102 9.29 8.98 -6.95
N LYS A 103 10.17 9.92 -6.59
CA LYS A 103 9.82 11.32 -6.35
C LYS A 103 9.16 11.95 -7.57
N TRP A 104 9.82 11.87 -8.73
CA TRP A 104 9.30 12.40 -9.98
C TRP A 104 7.93 11.82 -10.33
N THR A 105 7.80 10.50 -10.23
CA THR A 105 6.55 9.79 -10.57
C THR A 105 5.41 10.20 -9.65
N ASN A 106 5.67 10.31 -8.34
CA ASN A 106 4.67 10.70 -7.37
C ASN A 106 4.26 12.17 -7.50
N GLU A 107 5.22 13.08 -7.75
CA GLU A 107 4.93 14.50 -8.01
C GLU A 107 4.11 14.68 -9.29
N ALA A 108 4.44 13.95 -10.36
CA ALA A 108 3.65 13.93 -11.58
C ALA A 108 2.21 13.42 -11.35
N ALA A 109 2.04 12.42 -10.49
CA ALA A 109 0.72 11.91 -10.12
C ALA A 109 -0.12 12.92 -9.31
N LEU A 110 0.50 13.73 -8.45
CA LEU A 110 -0.17 14.81 -7.72
C LEU A 110 -0.59 15.96 -8.64
N ASN A 111 0.23 16.27 -9.64
CA ASN A 111 -0.04 17.35 -10.60
C ASN A 111 -1.04 16.95 -11.70
N SER A 112 -1.26 15.65 -11.89
CA SER A 112 -2.28 15.14 -12.80
C SER A 112 -3.67 15.21 -12.16
N LYS A 113 -4.64 15.83 -12.86
CA LYS A 113 -6.05 15.82 -12.39
C LYS A 113 -6.52 14.37 -12.21
N PRO A 114 -7.13 13.99 -11.07
CA PRO A 114 -7.65 12.65 -10.89
C PRO A 114 -8.75 12.37 -11.92
N GLN A 115 -8.50 11.44 -12.84
CA GLN A 115 -9.53 10.91 -13.73
C GLN A 115 -10.43 9.96 -12.93
N VAL A 116 -11.44 10.51 -12.26
CA VAL A 116 -12.54 9.72 -11.71
C VAL A 116 -13.43 9.24 -12.85
N LYS A 117 -13.10 8.09 -13.42
CA LYS A 117 -13.99 7.39 -14.34
C LYS A 117 -15.21 6.89 -13.54
N PRO A 118 -16.45 7.25 -13.91
CA PRO A 118 -17.63 6.77 -13.21
C PRO A 118 -17.62 5.25 -13.11
N LEU A 119 -18.01 4.68 -11.96
CA LEU A 119 -18.02 3.22 -11.74
C LEU A 119 -18.79 2.48 -12.86
N ARG A 120 -19.82 3.12 -13.41
CA ARG A 120 -20.61 2.63 -14.55
C ARG A 120 -19.79 2.42 -15.83
N SER A 121 -18.74 3.22 -16.05
CA SER A 121 -17.83 3.06 -17.19
C SER A 121 -16.84 1.91 -17.01
N LEU A 122 -16.64 1.42 -15.78
CA LEU A 122 -15.77 0.29 -15.47
C LEU A 122 -16.54 -1.05 -15.47
N LEU A 123 -17.83 -1.01 -15.14
CA LEU A 123 -18.67 -2.20 -15.00
C LEU A 123 -19.43 -2.59 -16.28
N GLY A 124 -19.32 -1.82 -17.37
CA GLY A 124 -20.08 -2.03 -18.60
C GLY A 124 -21.59 -1.82 -18.43
N GLU A 125 -22.33 -1.74 -19.54
CA GLU A 125 -23.78 -1.43 -19.53
C GLU A 125 -24.65 -2.50 -18.83
N ASN A 126 -24.07 -3.64 -18.45
CA ASN A 126 -24.74 -4.76 -17.78
C ASN A 126 -24.57 -4.77 -16.24
N ALA A 127 -24.14 -3.67 -15.63
CA ALA A 127 -24.06 -3.58 -14.16
C ALA A 127 -25.47 -3.66 -13.53
N SER A 128 -25.74 -4.73 -12.77
CA SER A 128 -26.98 -4.90 -12.02
C SER A 128 -27.29 -3.69 -11.14
N LYS A 129 -28.51 -3.18 -11.23
CA LYS A 129 -29.00 -2.04 -10.42
C LYS A 129 -28.87 -2.40 -8.93
N LEU A 130 -28.01 -1.68 -8.20
CA LEU A 130 -27.98 -1.73 -6.74
C LEU A 130 -29.21 -1.00 -6.21
N THR A 131 -30.19 -1.74 -5.72
CA THR A 131 -31.33 -1.18 -5.00
C THR A 131 -30.85 -0.81 -3.60
N ALA A 132 -30.77 0.49 -3.30
CA ALA A 132 -30.51 0.96 -1.95
C ALA A 132 -31.70 0.57 -1.06
N VAL A 133 -31.52 -0.39 -0.17
CA VAL A 133 -32.48 -0.68 0.90
C VAL A 133 -32.37 0.46 1.91
N SER A 134 -33.26 1.43 1.81
CA SER A 134 -33.43 2.47 2.82
C SER A 134 -34.05 1.83 4.05
N ASN A 135 -33.23 1.45 5.03
CA ASN A 135 -33.72 1.04 6.33
C ASN A 135 -34.25 2.29 7.05
N GLN A 136 -35.56 2.55 6.95
CA GLN A 136 -36.23 3.44 7.87
C GLN A 136 -36.29 2.73 9.23
N VAL A 137 -35.49 3.19 10.18
CA VAL A 137 -35.69 2.87 11.59
C VAL A 137 -36.66 3.90 12.13
N SER A 138 -37.88 3.47 12.43
CA SER A 138 -38.88 4.25 13.15
C SER A 138 -38.95 3.81 14.62
N PHE A 139 -39.12 4.82 15.48
CA PHE A 139 -39.20 4.86 16.95
C PHE A 139 -37.87 4.99 17.68
#